data_AF-A0A498SN02-F1
#
_entry.id   AF-A0A498SN02-F1
#
_cell.length_a   1.000
_cell.length_b   1.000
_cell.length_c   1.000
_cell.angle_alpha   90.00
_cell.angle_beta   90.00
_cell.angle_gamma   90.00
#
_symmetry.space_group_name_H-M   'P 1'
#
loop_
_entity.id
_entity.type
_entity.pdbx_description
1 polymer ?
#
loop_
_entity_poly.entity_id
_entity_poly.type
_entity_poly.pdbx_seq_one_letter_code
_entity_poly.pdbx_strand_id
1 'polypeptide(L)'
;MLGLNGNLLFDQEGDNSLLIEMIAGGYFFVKAGPKSECFFKELSRQLENYYATDNNIMGALCVTKYCGNKCAFIPYSLISNWRWYWSERTYIPALLQFDNGLSSSRKFDNMKKLGAEFVNITKIKNHYQAKCLIRKTITPEEAIPEWLVLFSCV
;
A
#
# COMPACT_ATOMS: atom_id res chain seq x y z
N MET A 1 2.46 -19.24 -3.20
CA MET A 1 3.47 -18.88 -2.18
C MET A 1 4.56 -18.07 -2.85
N LEU A 2 4.74 -16.80 -2.46
CA LEU A 2 5.82 -15.95 -2.98
C LEU A 2 7.17 -16.63 -2.69
N GLY A 3 8.07 -16.67 -3.68
CA GLY A 3 9.42 -17.21 -3.53
C GLY A 3 10.26 -16.32 -2.61
N LEU A 4 10.06 -16.42 -1.31
CA LEU A 4 10.64 -15.59 -0.26
C LEU A 4 12.06 -16.02 0.10
N ASN A 5 12.98 -16.02 -0.87
CA ASN A 5 14.41 -16.25 -0.60
C ASN A 5 15.13 -14.97 -0.10
N GLY A 6 14.37 -13.90 0.15
CA GLY A 6 14.81 -12.63 0.72
C GLY A 6 14.47 -12.51 2.21
N ASN A 7 15.25 -11.71 2.94
CA ASN A 7 14.97 -11.37 4.34
C ASN A 7 14.38 -9.97 4.50
N LEU A 8 14.36 -9.18 3.42
CA LEU A 8 13.64 -7.91 3.31
C LEU A 8 12.73 -7.99 2.09
N LEU A 9 11.47 -7.66 2.26
CA LEU A 9 10.46 -7.71 1.21
C LEU A 9 9.80 -6.32 1.13
N PHE A 10 9.94 -5.64 0.00
CA PHE A 10 9.47 -4.27 -0.19
C PHE A 10 8.36 -4.19 -1.24
N ASP A 11 7.47 -3.21 -1.11
CA ASP A 11 6.61 -2.81 -2.20
C ASP A 11 7.40 -2.22 -3.37
N GLN A 12 6.81 -2.30 -4.56
CA GLN A 12 7.38 -1.75 -5.78
C GLN A 12 6.88 -0.33 -5.99
N GLU A 13 7.73 0.54 -6.52
CA GLU A 13 7.35 1.90 -6.96
C GLU A 13 6.34 1.87 -8.11
N GLY A 14 6.39 0.85 -8.98
CA GLY A 14 5.44 0.66 -10.07
C GLY A 14 5.51 -0.72 -10.70
N ASP A 15 4.69 -0.95 -11.72
CA ASP A 15 4.49 -2.25 -12.37
C ASP A 15 5.26 -2.42 -13.70
N ASN A 16 6.07 -1.44 -14.09
CA ASN A 16 6.75 -1.42 -15.37
C ASN A 16 8.22 -0.98 -15.29
N SER A 17 9.02 -1.49 -16.24
CA SER A 17 10.41 -1.06 -16.48
C SER A 17 11.23 -0.96 -15.18
N LEU A 18 11.98 0.12 -15.00
CA LEU A 18 12.82 0.39 -13.83
C LEU A 18 12.03 0.48 -12.51
N LEU A 19 10.72 0.76 -12.56
CA LEU A 19 9.92 0.96 -11.35
C LEU A 19 9.66 -0.35 -10.59
N ILE A 20 9.76 -1.51 -11.25
CA ILE A 20 9.59 -2.82 -10.59
C ILE A 20 10.74 -3.15 -9.63
N GLU A 21 11.89 -2.49 -9.79
CA GLU A 21 13.09 -2.68 -8.96
C GLU A 21 13.31 -1.53 -7.98
N MET A 22 12.42 -0.53 -8.00
CA MET A 22 12.45 0.61 -7.09
C MET A 22 11.51 0.35 -5.92
N ILE A 23 11.94 0.77 -4.73
CA ILE A 23 11.14 0.66 -3.49
C ILE A 23 10.22 1.88 -3.40
N ALA A 24 8.94 1.66 -3.13
CA ALA A 24 8.02 2.76 -2.82
C ALA A 24 8.14 3.18 -1.34
N GLY A 25 8.29 2.20 -0.45
CA GLY A 25 8.55 2.40 0.98
C GLY A 25 7.30 2.48 1.85
N GLY A 26 6.10 2.38 1.27
CA GLY A 26 4.83 2.42 2.01
C GLY A 26 4.54 1.12 2.76
N TYR A 27 4.96 -0.01 2.18
CA TYR A 27 4.81 -1.34 2.77
C TYR A 27 6.07 -2.17 2.64
N PHE A 28 6.44 -2.82 3.74
CA PHE A 28 7.52 -3.79 3.73
C PHE A 28 7.32 -4.85 4.81
N PHE A 29 7.91 -6.01 4.57
CA PHE A 29 8.05 -7.07 5.54
C PHE A 29 9.54 -7.34 5.79
N VAL A 30 9.90 -7.42 7.06
CA VAL A 30 11.29 -7.60 7.50
C VAL A 30 11.37 -8.86 8.32
N LYS A 31 12.18 -9.82 7.87
CA LYS A 31 12.56 -10.96 8.70
C LYS A 31 13.52 -10.46 9.77
N ALA A 32 13.13 -10.58 11.04
CA ALA A 32 13.95 -10.18 12.17
C ALA A 32 15.29 -10.95 12.19
N GLY A 33 16.37 -10.23 12.50
CA GLY A 33 17.71 -10.80 12.66
C GLY A 33 18.83 -9.77 12.47
N PRO A 34 20.09 -10.14 12.75
CA PRO A 34 21.21 -9.20 12.79
C PRO A 34 21.47 -8.48 11.46
N LYS A 35 21.21 -9.15 10.32
CA LYS A 35 21.37 -8.55 8.98
C LYS A 35 20.37 -7.43 8.74
N SER A 36 19.11 -7.66 9.04
CA SER A 36 18.04 -6.68 8.89
C SER A 36 18.25 -5.53 9.88
N GLU A 37 18.66 -5.80 11.11
CA GLU A 37 19.01 -4.76 12.08
C GLU A 37 20.15 -3.86 11.58
N CYS A 38 21.22 -4.45 11.03
CA CYS A 38 22.30 -3.68 10.40
C CYS A 38 21.79 -2.78 9.26
N PHE A 39 20.90 -3.31 8.40
CA PHE A 39 20.31 -2.55 7.30
C PHE A 39 19.58 -1.30 7.79
N PHE A 40 18.71 -1.44 8.80
CA PHE A 40 17.93 -0.31 9.31
C PHE A 40 18.75 0.66 10.18
N LYS A 41 19.81 0.19 10.84
CA LYS A 41 20.79 1.07 11.50
C LYS A 41 21.50 1.98 10.50
N GLU A 42 21.92 1.43 9.36
CA GLU A 42 22.54 2.23 8.31
C GLU A 42 21.54 3.17 7.64
N LEU A 43 20.30 2.74 7.40
CA LEU A 43 19.23 3.61 6.94
C LEU A 43 19.03 4.81 7.89
N SER A 44 18.90 4.56 9.20
CA SER A 44 18.76 5.62 10.22
C SER A 44 19.94 6.58 10.18
N ARG A 45 21.17 6.04 10.18
CA ARG A 45 22.39 6.83 10.12
C ARG A 45 22.42 7.72 8.88
N GLN A 46 22.01 7.22 7.71
CA GLN A 46 21.99 8.04 6.50
C GLN A 46 20.89 9.10 6.54
N LEU A 47 19.69 8.77 7.00
CA LEU A 47 18.59 9.74 7.15
C LEU A 47 18.90 10.88 8.13
N GLU A 48 19.70 10.61 9.16
CA GLU A 48 20.16 11.64 10.11
C GLU A 48 21.17 12.62 9.50
N ASN A 49 21.89 12.22 8.45
CA ASN A 49 23.04 12.96 7.92
C ASN A 49 22.84 13.47 6.49
N TYR A 50 21.88 12.94 5.74
CA TYR A 50 21.64 13.27 4.34
C TYR A 50 20.20 13.67 4.11
N TYR A 51 20.00 14.68 3.26
CA TYR A 51 18.68 15.04 2.78
C TYR A 51 18.28 14.12 1.61
N ALA A 52 17.83 12.91 1.96
CA ALA A 52 17.34 11.90 1.04
C ALA A 52 16.09 11.24 1.59
N THR A 53 15.24 10.71 0.70
CA THR A 53 14.09 9.91 1.14
C THR A 53 14.54 8.51 1.54
N ASP A 54 13.81 7.93 2.48
CA ASP A 54 14.06 6.59 3.00
C ASP A 54 14.04 5.54 1.89
N ASN A 55 13.08 5.60 0.96
CA ASN A 55 12.96 4.65 -0.14
C ASN A 55 14.15 4.68 -1.11
N ASN A 56 14.75 5.86 -1.34
CA ASN A 56 15.97 5.96 -2.14
C ASN A 56 17.18 5.31 -1.44
N ILE A 57 17.36 5.56 -0.14
CA ILE A 57 18.43 4.94 0.64
C ILE A 57 18.22 3.42 0.73
N MET A 58 17.01 2.98 1.06
CA MET A 58 16.65 1.56 1.09
C MET A 58 16.93 0.88 -0.24
N GLY A 59 16.60 1.52 -1.37
CA GLY A 59 16.90 1.01 -2.71
C GLY A 59 18.40 0.81 -2.93
N ALA A 60 19.22 1.80 -2.59
CA ALA A 60 20.67 1.70 -2.70
C ALA A 60 21.26 0.58 -1.82
N LEU A 61 20.80 0.47 -0.57
CA LEU A 61 21.23 -0.59 0.34
C LEU A 61 20.81 -1.99 -0.17
N CYS A 62 19.66 -2.09 -0.83
CA CYS A 62 19.19 -3.34 -1.44
C CYS A 62 20.04 -3.76 -2.64
N VAL A 63 20.30 -2.83 -3.57
CA VAL A 63 21.13 -3.08 -4.77
C VAL A 63 22.53 -3.54 -4.37
N THR A 64 23.11 -2.90 -3.35
CA THR A 64 24.45 -3.23 -2.85
C THR A 64 24.47 -4.47 -1.95
N LYS A 65 23.32 -5.08 -1.65
CA LYS A 65 23.17 -6.20 -0.71
C LYS A 65 23.84 -5.89 0.63
N TYR A 66 23.68 -4.65 1.10
CA TYR A 66 24.35 -4.15 2.31
C TYR A 66 24.14 -5.10 3.48
N CYS A 67 25.19 -5.37 4.27
CA CYS A 67 25.17 -6.35 5.35
C CYS A 67 24.72 -7.78 4.95
N GLY A 68 24.87 -8.13 3.67
CA GLY A 68 24.48 -9.43 3.13
C GLY A 68 22.98 -9.68 3.13
N ASN A 69 22.17 -8.61 3.11
CA ASN A 69 20.72 -8.65 2.98
C ASN A 69 20.31 -9.05 1.56
N LYS A 70 19.20 -9.78 1.46
CA LYS A 70 18.55 -10.14 0.20
C LYS A 70 17.18 -9.47 0.17
N CYS A 71 17.03 -8.51 -0.73
CA CYS A 71 15.75 -7.85 -0.98
C CYS A 71 14.94 -8.63 -2.02
N ALA A 72 13.65 -8.69 -1.79
CA ALA A 72 12.65 -9.16 -2.74
C ALA A 72 11.55 -8.11 -2.85
N PHE A 73 10.74 -8.20 -3.91
CA PHE A 73 9.70 -7.23 -4.18
C PHE A 73 8.33 -7.90 -4.16
N ILE A 74 7.38 -7.23 -3.51
CA ILE A 74 5.96 -7.59 -3.53
C ILE A 74 5.41 -7.09 -4.86
N PRO A 75 4.75 -7.95 -5.66
CA PRO A 75 4.15 -7.52 -6.91
C PRO A 75 3.20 -6.33 -6.68
N TYR A 76 3.30 -5.32 -7.54
CA TYR A 76 2.42 -4.14 -7.50
C TYR A 76 0.92 -4.50 -7.61
N SER A 77 0.59 -5.63 -8.24
CA SER A 77 -0.77 -6.19 -8.29
C SER A 77 -1.25 -6.80 -6.96
N LEU A 78 -0.39 -6.96 -5.95
CA LEU A 78 -0.81 -7.38 -4.62
C LEU A 78 -0.91 -6.18 -3.68
N ILE A 79 0.09 -5.30 -3.71
CA ILE A 79 0.16 -4.09 -2.90
C ILE A 79 0.56 -2.93 -3.80
N SER A 80 -0.29 -1.91 -3.93
CA SER A 80 0.09 -0.68 -4.60
C SER A 80 0.48 0.42 -3.64
N ASN A 81 1.10 1.47 -4.18
CA ASN A 81 1.54 2.64 -3.45
C ASN A 81 0.80 3.92 -3.93
N TRP A 82 1.31 5.07 -3.51
CA TRP A 82 0.84 6.43 -3.83
C TRP A 82 0.61 6.71 -5.33
N ARG A 83 1.29 6.01 -6.25
CA ARG A 83 1.13 6.14 -7.71
C ARG A 83 -0.15 5.52 -8.24
N TRP A 84 -0.80 4.65 -7.48
CA TRP A 84 -2.01 4.01 -7.94
C TRP A 84 -3.11 5.06 -8.17
N TYR A 85 -3.83 4.90 -9.27
CA TYR A 85 -4.94 5.77 -9.60
C TYR A 85 -6.10 4.97 -10.16
N TRP A 86 -7.29 5.46 -9.85
CA TRP A 86 -8.51 4.90 -10.38
C TRP A 86 -8.62 5.14 -11.89
N SER A 87 -8.84 4.06 -12.64
CA SER A 87 -9.35 4.10 -14.01
C SER A 87 -10.24 2.88 -14.25
N GLU A 88 -11.13 2.95 -15.25
CA GLU A 88 -12.02 1.82 -15.61
C GLU A 88 -11.26 0.56 -16.07
N ARG A 89 -9.96 0.69 -16.38
CA ARG A 89 -9.10 -0.41 -16.82
C ARG A 89 -8.02 -0.78 -15.79
N THR A 90 -7.99 -0.11 -14.63
CA THR A 90 -6.95 -0.36 -13.62
C THR A 90 -7.37 -1.54 -12.76
N TYR A 91 -6.51 -2.56 -12.71
CA TYR A 91 -6.64 -3.64 -11.75
C TYR A 91 -6.54 -3.10 -10.30
N ILE A 92 -7.41 -3.57 -9.41
CA ILE A 92 -7.40 -3.16 -8.01
C ILE A 92 -6.56 -4.14 -7.18
N PRO A 93 -5.49 -3.68 -6.52
CA PRO A 93 -4.68 -4.53 -5.65
C PRO A 93 -5.44 -4.91 -4.38
N ALA A 94 -5.03 -6.02 -3.78
CA ALA A 94 -5.61 -6.50 -2.51
C ALA A 94 -5.36 -5.52 -1.36
N LEU A 95 -4.20 -4.86 -1.35
CA LEU A 95 -3.89 -3.76 -0.44
C LEU A 95 -3.59 -2.49 -1.23
N LEU A 96 -4.30 -1.41 -0.91
CA LEU A 96 -4.31 -0.19 -1.69
C LEU A 96 -3.92 1.01 -0.83
N GLN A 97 -2.82 1.67 -1.17
CA GLN A 97 -2.50 2.99 -0.62
C GLN A 97 -3.20 4.08 -1.43
N PHE A 98 -4.18 4.73 -0.83
CA PHE A 98 -4.79 5.93 -1.42
C PHE A 98 -4.00 7.18 -1.03
N ASP A 99 -2.88 7.43 -1.69
CA ASP A 99 -2.04 8.60 -1.40
C ASP A 99 -1.62 9.39 -2.65
N ASN A 100 -2.36 9.19 -3.74
CA ASN A 100 -2.16 9.96 -4.95
C ASN A 100 -2.48 11.44 -4.67
N GLY A 101 -1.67 12.37 -5.21
CA GLY A 101 -1.72 13.83 -5.04
C GLY A 101 -2.97 14.53 -5.57
N LEU A 102 -4.09 13.82 -5.64
CA LEU A 102 -5.41 14.35 -5.88
C LEU A 102 -5.87 15.19 -4.69
N SER A 103 -6.69 16.21 -4.95
CA SER A 103 -7.37 16.94 -3.89
C SER A 103 -8.13 15.99 -2.96
N SER A 104 -8.22 16.34 -1.68
CA SER A 104 -8.91 15.53 -0.65
C SER A 104 -10.30 15.08 -1.09
N SER A 105 -11.06 15.94 -1.77
CA SER A 105 -12.38 15.63 -2.35
C SER A 105 -12.35 14.47 -3.36
N ARG A 106 -11.42 14.50 -4.31
CA ARG A 106 -11.29 13.47 -5.35
C ARG A 106 -10.84 12.11 -4.78
N LYS A 107 -10.05 12.12 -3.70
CA LYS A 107 -9.68 10.90 -2.96
C LYS A 107 -10.91 10.21 -2.40
N PHE A 108 -11.78 10.94 -1.70
CA PHE A 108 -13.04 10.39 -1.20
C PHE A 108 -13.96 9.90 -2.32
N ASP A 109 -14.06 10.64 -3.42
CA ASP A 109 -14.92 10.23 -4.55
C ASP A 109 -14.41 8.95 -5.22
N ASN A 110 -13.09 8.78 -5.36
CA ASN A 110 -12.52 7.54 -5.87
C ASN A 110 -12.71 6.38 -4.89
N MET A 111 -12.55 6.60 -3.59
CA MET A 111 -12.85 5.58 -2.58
C MET A 111 -14.33 5.15 -2.64
N LYS A 112 -15.26 6.10 -2.83
CA LYS A 112 -16.69 5.78 -3.02
C LYS A 112 -16.95 4.94 -4.26
N LYS A 113 -16.23 5.18 -5.36
CA LYS A 113 -16.33 4.33 -6.57
C LYS A 113 -15.85 2.89 -6.32
N LEU A 114 -14.95 2.70 -5.35
CA LEU A 114 -14.54 1.38 -4.87
C LEU A 114 -15.50 0.79 -3.82
N GLY A 115 -16.61 1.47 -3.51
CA GLY A 115 -17.59 1.03 -2.52
C GLY A 115 -17.34 1.51 -1.10
N ALA A 116 -16.33 2.36 -0.84
CA ALA A 116 -16.15 2.93 0.48
C ALA A 116 -17.31 3.87 0.83
N GLU A 117 -17.90 3.68 2.00
CA GLU A 117 -18.98 4.53 2.51
C GLU A 117 -18.45 5.49 3.56
N PHE A 118 -18.76 6.78 3.39
CA PHE A 118 -18.34 7.83 4.30
C PHE A 118 -19.52 8.42 5.02
N VAL A 119 -19.37 8.57 6.32
CA VAL A 119 -20.39 9.16 7.18
C VAL A 119 -20.47 10.67 6.93
N ASN A 120 -21.68 11.18 6.70
CA ASN A 120 -21.89 12.62 6.61
C ASN A 120 -22.05 13.23 8.00
N ILE A 121 -20.97 13.82 8.51
CA ILE A 121 -20.91 14.42 9.84
C ILE A 121 -21.91 15.57 10.05
N THR A 122 -22.29 16.31 9.01
CA THR A 122 -23.27 17.41 9.14
C THR A 122 -24.69 16.90 9.37
N LYS A 123 -24.94 15.61 9.08
CA LYS A 123 -26.20 14.91 9.34
C LYS A 123 -26.19 14.16 10.67
N ILE A 124 -25.06 14.10 11.38
CA ILE A 124 -24.97 13.51 12.71
C ILE A 124 -25.21 14.62 13.75
N LYS A 125 -26.32 14.51 14.49
CA LYS A 125 -26.53 15.31 15.71
C LYS A 125 -25.69 14.71 16.85
N ASN A 126 -25.32 15.55 17.83
CA ASN A 126 -24.36 15.32 18.95
C ASN A 126 -24.45 14.00 19.74
N HIS A 127 -25.43 13.12 19.50
CA HIS A 127 -25.67 11.89 20.26
C HIS A 127 -25.92 10.62 19.41
N TYR A 128 -25.59 10.60 18.12
CA TYR A 128 -25.80 9.41 17.28
C TYR A 128 -24.50 8.73 16.88
N GLN A 129 -24.37 7.45 17.28
CA GLN A 129 -23.40 6.52 16.73
C GLN A 129 -23.68 6.32 15.24
N ALA A 130 -22.63 6.35 14.41
CA ALA A 130 -22.73 5.93 13.02
C ALA A 130 -23.26 4.48 12.97
N LYS A 131 -24.32 4.23 12.20
CA LYS A 131 -24.85 2.88 11.99
C LYS A 131 -24.34 2.35 10.65
N CYS A 132 -23.84 1.12 10.65
CA CYS A 132 -23.51 0.42 9.41
C CYS A 132 -24.78 0.23 8.55
N LEU A 133 -24.63 0.35 7.24
CA LEU A 133 -25.70 0.07 6.29
C LEU A 133 -25.86 -1.44 6.12
N ILE A 134 -26.61 -2.06 7.05
CA ILE A 134 -26.77 -3.53 7.15
C ILE A 134 -27.12 -4.18 5.79
N ARG A 135 -27.96 -3.55 4.96
CA ARG A 135 -28.29 -4.08 3.62
C ARG A 135 -27.04 -4.28 2.76
N LYS A 136 -26.16 -3.29 2.68
CA LYS A 136 -24.91 -3.36 1.91
C LYS A 136 -23.90 -4.34 2.50
N THR A 137 -24.05 -4.69 3.78
CA THR A 137 -23.23 -5.72 4.44
C THR A 137 -23.72 -7.13 4.12
N ILE A 138 -25.03 -7.30 3.89
CA ILE A 138 -25.67 -8.60 3.59
C ILE A 138 -25.53 -8.95 2.10
N THR A 139 -25.58 -7.96 1.21
CA THR A 139 -25.41 -8.12 -0.24
C THR A 139 -24.27 -7.22 -0.75
N PRO A 140 -22.99 -7.58 -0.50
CA PRO A 140 -21.84 -6.79 -0.94
C PRO A 140 -21.83 -6.52 -2.45
N GLU A 141 -22.31 -7.46 -3.26
CA GLU A 141 -22.46 -7.37 -4.72
C GLU A 141 -23.41 -6.26 -5.20
N GLU A 142 -24.33 -5.79 -4.36
CA GLU A 142 -25.17 -4.62 -4.66
C GLU A 142 -24.49 -3.30 -4.24
N ALA A 143 -23.46 -3.38 -3.39
CA ALA A 143 -22.72 -2.24 -2.85
C ALA A 143 -21.46 -1.92 -3.65
N ILE A 144 -20.85 -2.92 -4.28
CA ILE A 144 -19.67 -2.82 -5.14
C ILE A 144 -19.91 -3.56 -6.46
N PRO A 145 -19.37 -3.07 -7.59
CA PRO A 145 -19.39 -3.79 -8.86
C PRO A 145 -18.97 -5.25 -8.70
N GLU A 146 -19.68 -6.18 -9.34
CA GLU A 146 -19.50 -7.64 -9.21
C GLU A 146 -18.04 -8.10 -9.38
N TRP A 147 -17.28 -7.45 -10.27
CA TRP A 147 -15.87 -7.72 -10.52
C TRP A 147 -14.92 -7.33 -9.36
N LEU A 148 -15.41 -6.64 -8.32
CA LEU A 148 -14.69 -6.26 -7.10
C LEU A 148 -15.03 -7.11 -5.88
N VAL A 149 -15.98 -8.03 -5.98
CA VAL A 149 -16.41 -8.94 -4.91
C VAL A 149 -15.45 -10.13 -4.79
N LEU A 150 -14.14 -9.90 -4.80
CA LEU A 150 -13.12 -10.96 -4.81
C LEU A 150 -12.75 -11.49 -3.42
N PHE A 151 -13.30 -10.92 -2.35
CA PHE A 151 -13.11 -11.42 -0.99
C PHE A 151 -14.44 -11.38 -0.23
N SER A 152 -15.28 -12.38 -0.47
CA SER A 152 -16.34 -12.73 0.47
C SER A 152 -15.67 -13.28 1.73
N CYS A 153 -15.83 -12.58 2.86
CA CYS A 153 -15.50 -13.16 4.16
C CYS A 153 -16.33 -14.44 4.33
N VAL A 154 -15.64 -15.58 4.42
CA VAL A 154 -16.21 -16.86 4.87
C VAL A 154 -16.26 -16.85 6.39
#